data_AF-A0A8K0URQ8-F1
#
_entry.id   AF-A0A8K0URQ8-F1
#
_cell.length_a   1.000
_cell.length_b   1.000
_cell.length_c   1.000
_cell.angle_alpha   90.00
_cell.angle_beta   90.00
_cell.angle_gamma   90.00
#
_symmetry.space_group_name_H-M   'P 1'
#
loop_
_entity.id
_entity.type
_entity.pdbx_description
1 polymer ?
#
loop_
_entity_poly.entity_id
_entity_poly.type
_entity_poly.pdbx_seq_one_letter_code
_entity_poly.pdbx_strand_id
1 'polypeptide(L)'
;MARGTTTLSLLFYAINVLVTTFFVCLSCVALLSQAVRSSTHQSWKQNFNAAIIGGTYAAVAMASIGFCLKRRIAIHRRLQRISKESRTLERGDVPRSVWRYMQQEYARACLVTFEAEPKAAVQQGWGKPGTPYEGVQYRSTLLRTIRDIDKLAHAVIPRHPPLRPHDRMLHHFRFILPLFTKDEEGLTPLHYYDSAVQLVRHSSREPTEAEFIIGMKAVEEITETLEGCRAEMEAGSMTERSESLFTDPDVL
;
A
#
# COMPACT_ATOMS: atom_id res chain seq x y z
N MET A 1 -15.00 2.80 -26.33
CA MET A 1 -15.45 4.17 -25.95
C MET A 1 -14.25 5.03 -25.56
N ALA A 2 -13.51 5.63 -26.51
CA ALA A 2 -12.30 6.43 -26.20
C ALA A 2 -12.00 7.55 -27.22
N ARG A 3 -12.99 8.00 -28.01
CA ARG A 3 -12.80 9.07 -29.02
C ARG A 3 -13.16 10.48 -28.50
N GLY A 4 -13.90 10.59 -27.41
CA GLY A 4 -14.39 11.88 -26.89
C GLY A 4 -13.40 12.64 -25.98
N THR A 5 -12.52 11.93 -25.27
CA THR A 5 -11.54 12.56 -24.36
C THR A 5 -10.39 13.24 -25.11
N THR A 6 -10.04 12.74 -26.29
CA THR A 6 -8.99 13.30 -27.15
C THR A 6 -9.40 14.60 -27.83
N THR A 7 -10.68 14.78 -28.17
CA THR A 7 -11.17 16.02 -28.80
C THR A 7 -11.30 17.16 -27.80
N LEU A 8 -11.82 16.89 -26.60
CA LEU A 8 -11.92 17.87 -25.51
C LEU A 8 -10.53 18.37 -25.05
N SER A 9 -9.58 17.46 -24.82
CA SER A 9 -8.22 17.83 -24.44
C SER A 9 -7.50 18.66 -25.51
N LEU A 10 -7.70 18.33 -26.79
CA LEU A 10 -7.16 19.12 -27.90
C LEU A 10 -7.76 20.54 -27.93
N LEU A 11 -9.07 20.65 -27.70
CA LEU A 11 -9.79 21.93 -27.72
C LEU A 11 -9.37 22.82 -26.54
N PHE A 12 -9.27 22.25 -25.33
CA PHE A 12 -8.72 22.95 -24.16
C PHE A 12 -7.27 23.39 -24.37
N TYR A 13 -6.43 22.53 -24.94
CA TYR A 13 -5.05 22.89 -25.28
C TYR A 13 -5.00 24.05 -26.28
N ALA A 14 -5.81 24.00 -27.34
CA ALA A 14 -5.86 25.06 -28.36
C ALA A 14 -6.34 26.40 -27.78
N ILE A 15 -7.38 26.39 -26.94
CA ILE A 15 -7.87 27.59 -26.25
C ILE A 15 -6.77 28.18 -25.36
N ASN A 16 -6.10 27.35 -24.55
CA ASN A 16 -5.04 27.83 -23.66
C ASN A 16 -3.87 28.46 -24.44
N VAL A 17 -3.47 27.85 -25.56
CA VAL A 17 -2.41 28.41 -26.43
C VAL A 17 -2.85 29.74 -27.04
N LEU A 18 -4.10 29.85 -27.50
CA LEU A 18 -4.61 31.08 -28.11
C LEU A 18 -4.70 32.22 -27.07
N VAL A 19 -5.25 31.93 -25.90
CA VAL A 19 -5.38 32.89 -24.80
C VAL A 19 -4.01 33.38 -24.32
N THR A 20 -3.07 32.46 -24.08
CA THR A 20 -1.71 32.84 -23.66
C THR A 20 -0.98 33.66 -24.72
N THR A 21 -1.08 33.28 -26.00
CA THR A 21 -0.49 34.05 -27.11
C THR A 21 -1.10 35.46 -27.19
N PHE A 22 -2.41 35.57 -27.02
CA PHE A 22 -3.12 36.85 -27.03
C PHE A 22 -2.65 37.78 -25.90
N PHE A 23 -2.57 37.27 -24.67
CA PHE A 23 -2.07 38.07 -23.53
C PHE A 23 -0.60 38.48 -23.70
N VAL A 24 0.25 37.61 -24.28
CA VAL A 24 1.65 37.95 -24.59
C VAL A 24 1.71 39.07 -25.62
N CYS A 25 0.93 39.00 -26.70
CA CYS A 25 0.87 40.07 -27.71
C CYS A 25 0.40 41.40 -27.11
N LEU A 26 -0.66 41.38 -26.29
CA LEU A 26 -1.14 42.58 -25.60
C LEU A 26 -0.08 43.17 -24.66
N SER A 27 0.63 42.32 -23.91
CA SER A 27 1.72 42.76 -23.03
C SER A 27 2.85 43.45 -23.81
N CYS A 28 3.21 42.91 -24.97
CA CYS A 28 4.25 43.47 -25.83
C CYS A 28 3.85 44.85 -26.37
N VAL A 29 2.62 45.00 -26.88
CA VAL A 29 2.10 46.28 -27.38
C VAL A 29 2.01 47.32 -26.25
N ALA A 30 1.55 46.91 -25.06
CA ALA A 30 1.46 47.80 -23.91
C ALA A 30 2.83 48.30 -23.46
N LEU A 31 3.84 47.41 -23.36
CA LEU A 31 5.19 47.78 -22.97
C LEU A 31 5.90 48.64 -24.02
N LEU A 32 5.70 48.35 -25.31
CA LEU A 32 6.21 49.21 -26.39
C LEU A 32 5.54 50.59 -26.35
N SER A 33 4.23 50.65 -26.11
CA SER A 33 3.50 51.91 -25.97
C SER A 33 3.99 52.74 -24.77
N GLN A 34 4.25 52.09 -23.62
CA GLN A 34 4.82 52.73 -22.44
C GLN A 34 6.27 53.18 -22.67
N ALA A 35 7.10 52.37 -23.33
CA ALA A 35 8.47 52.72 -23.66
C ALA A 35 8.56 53.96 -24.56
N VAL A 36 7.66 54.08 -25.54
CA VAL A 36 7.58 55.25 -26.43
C VAL A 36 7.13 56.50 -25.67
N ARG A 37 6.09 56.38 -24.82
CA ARG A 37 5.54 57.50 -24.04
C ARG A 37 6.48 58.02 -22.94
N SER A 38 7.33 57.16 -22.38
CA SER A 38 8.29 57.54 -21.32
C SER A 38 9.60 58.14 -21.84
N SER A 39 9.80 58.21 -23.16
CA SER A 39 11.03 58.77 -23.75
C SER A 39 10.99 60.29 -23.87
N THR A 40 12.07 60.97 -23.46
CA THR A 40 12.17 62.44 -23.37
C THR A 40 12.00 63.16 -24.72
N HIS A 41 12.23 62.49 -25.84
CA HIS A 41 12.10 63.05 -27.19
C HIS A 41 10.91 62.53 -28.01
N GLN A 42 10.02 61.72 -27.40
CA GLN A 42 8.80 61.17 -28.04
C GLN A 42 9.04 60.65 -29.48
N SER A 43 10.21 60.06 -29.70
CA SER A 43 10.78 59.74 -31.01
C SER A 43 11.12 58.26 -31.06
N TRP A 44 10.58 57.57 -32.08
CA TRP A 44 10.82 56.14 -32.30
C TRP A 44 12.27 55.81 -32.67
N LYS A 45 13.03 56.78 -33.19
CA LYS A 45 14.36 56.54 -33.78
C LYS A 45 15.50 56.51 -32.77
N GLN A 46 15.31 57.03 -31.55
CA GLN A 46 16.37 57.15 -30.53
C GLN A 46 16.01 56.48 -29.19
N ASN A 47 15.03 55.57 -29.19
CA ASN A 47 14.56 54.94 -27.96
C ASN A 47 15.20 53.57 -27.73
N PHE A 48 16.30 53.56 -26.99
CA PHE A 48 17.04 52.35 -26.65
C PHE A 48 16.21 51.36 -25.81
N ASN A 49 15.30 51.86 -24.96
CA ASN A 49 14.39 51.01 -24.17
C ASN A 49 13.42 50.23 -25.06
N ALA A 50 12.87 50.88 -26.09
CA ALA A 50 12.01 50.20 -27.07
C ALA A 50 12.78 49.13 -27.86
N ALA A 51 14.05 49.39 -28.20
CA ALA A 51 14.92 48.43 -28.87
C ALA A 51 15.23 47.20 -28.00
N ILE A 52 15.55 47.40 -26.71
CA ILE A 52 15.81 46.30 -25.76
C ILE A 52 14.54 45.45 -25.58
N ILE A 53 13.38 46.08 -25.36
CA ILE A 53 12.11 45.38 -25.20
C ILE A 53 11.79 44.56 -26.45
N GLY A 54 11.85 45.18 -27.64
CA GLY A 54 11.62 44.49 -28.91
C GLY A 54 12.58 43.31 -29.12
N GLY A 55 13.88 43.51 -28.84
CA GLY A 55 14.89 42.45 -28.94
C GLY A 55 14.64 41.27 -28.00
N THR A 56 14.21 41.55 -26.76
CA THR A 56 13.92 40.51 -25.76
C THR A 56 12.72 39.65 -26.18
N TYR A 57 11.64 40.28 -26.65
CA TYR A 57 10.48 39.54 -27.16
C TYR A 57 10.81 38.74 -28.43
N ALA A 58 11.64 39.28 -29.32
CA ALA A 58 12.11 38.55 -30.51
C ALA A 58 12.93 37.31 -30.14
N ALA A 59 13.81 37.41 -29.14
CA ALA A 59 14.58 36.27 -28.64
C ALA A 59 13.69 35.17 -28.04
N VAL A 60 12.69 35.55 -27.23
CA VAL A 60 11.70 34.62 -26.66
C VAL A 60 10.86 33.97 -27.77
N ALA A 61 10.47 34.72 -28.80
CA ALA A 61 9.74 34.19 -29.95
C ALA A 61 10.58 33.16 -30.72
N MET A 62 11.86 33.45 -31.00
CA MET A 62 12.75 32.50 -31.65
C MET A 62 12.97 31.23 -30.82
N ALA A 63 13.20 31.37 -29.52
CA ALA A 63 13.38 30.23 -28.61
C ALA A 63 12.12 29.35 -28.53
N SER A 64 10.93 29.96 -28.46
CA SER A 64 9.66 29.23 -28.42
C SER A 64 9.39 28.47 -29.72
N ILE A 65 9.62 29.09 -30.89
CA ILE A 65 9.53 28.42 -32.19
C ILE A 65 10.52 27.26 -32.27
N GLY A 66 11.77 27.46 -31.84
CA GLY A 66 12.79 26.41 -31.81
C GLY A 66 12.37 25.21 -30.95
N PHE A 67 11.81 25.46 -29.77
CA PHE A 67 11.29 24.40 -28.90
C PHE A 67 10.09 23.66 -29.50
N CYS A 68 9.16 24.40 -30.11
CA CYS A 68 8.01 23.84 -30.82
C CYS A 68 8.44 22.94 -32.00
N LEU A 69 9.40 23.39 -32.80
CA LEU A 69 9.96 22.62 -33.91
C LEU A 69 10.66 21.35 -33.41
N LYS A 70 11.51 21.47 -32.37
CA LYS A 70 12.19 20.31 -31.77
C LYS A 70 11.20 19.26 -31.28
N ARG A 71 10.14 19.69 -30.58
CA ARG A 71 9.07 18.80 -30.11
C ARG A 71 8.31 18.15 -31.26
N ARG A 72 7.95 18.91 -32.31
CA ARG A 72 7.25 18.40 -33.49
C ARG A 72 8.09 17.37 -34.24
N ILE A 73 9.39 17.63 -34.43
CA ILE A 73 10.33 16.71 -35.08
C ILE A 73 10.52 15.45 -34.23
N ALA A 74 10.66 15.58 -32.91
CA ALA A 74 10.79 14.43 -32.01
C ALA A 74 9.55 13.51 -32.04
N ILE A 75 8.35 14.08 -32.03
CA ILE A 75 7.10 13.33 -32.17
C ILE A 75 7.02 12.66 -33.54
N HIS A 76 7.36 13.37 -34.61
CA HIS A 76 7.35 12.82 -35.96
C HIS A 76 8.34 11.65 -36.09
N ARG A 77 9.55 11.79 -35.53
CA ARG A 77 10.55 10.70 -35.49
C ARG A 77 10.07 9.51 -34.65
N ARG A 78 9.40 9.74 -33.52
CA ARG A 78 8.81 8.67 -32.71
C ARG A 78 7.68 7.94 -33.45
N LEU A 79 6.82 8.67 -34.16
CA LEU A 79 5.77 8.09 -35.00
C LEU A 79 6.34 7.32 -36.19
N GLN A 80 7.44 7.80 -36.79
CA GLN A 80 8.14 7.09 -37.86
C GLN A 80 8.86 5.81 -37.37
N ARG A 81 9.25 5.76 -36.10
CA ARG A 81 9.90 4.59 -35.48
C ARG A 81 8.91 3.47 -35.13
N ILE A 82 7.62 3.78 -35.01
CA ILE A 82 6.57 2.74 -35.00
C ILE A 82 6.60 2.13 -36.40
N SER A 83 7.01 0.86 -36.48
CA SER A 83 7.29 0.15 -37.73
C SER A 83 6.16 0.33 -38.75
N LYS A 84 6.42 1.06 -39.83
CA LYS A 84 5.55 1.08 -41.01
C LYS A 84 5.38 -0.31 -41.67
N GLU A 85 6.15 -1.31 -41.25
CA GLU A 85 6.04 -2.69 -41.74
C GLU A 85 4.81 -3.44 -41.21
N SER A 86 4.18 -2.98 -40.13
CA SER A 86 2.84 -3.48 -39.79
C SER A 86 1.80 -2.75 -40.64
N ARG A 87 1.77 -3.04 -41.95
CA ARG A 87 0.56 -2.83 -42.73
C ARG A 87 -0.53 -3.63 -42.01
N THR A 88 -1.50 -2.95 -41.43
CA THR A 88 -2.68 -3.61 -40.87
C THR A 88 -3.33 -4.34 -42.03
N LEU A 89 -3.13 -5.66 -42.10
CA LEU A 89 -3.77 -6.51 -43.09
C LEU A 89 -5.25 -6.19 -43.03
N GLU A 90 -5.82 -5.66 -44.12
CA GLU A 90 -7.25 -5.48 -44.21
C GLU A 90 -7.90 -6.82 -44.56
N ARG A 91 -9.20 -6.95 -44.29
CA ARG A 91 -9.96 -8.19 -44.55
C ARG A 91 -9.90 -8.65 -46.02
N GLY A 92 -9.51 -7.77 -46.94
CA GLY A 92 -9.31 -8.06 -48.37
C GLY A 92 -7.88 -8.43 -48.77
N ASP A 93 -6.88 -8.22 -47.90
CA ASP A 93 -5.46 -8.46 -48.23
C ASP A 93 -5.06 -9.94 -48.14
N VAL A 94 -5.88 -10.79 -47.50
CA VAL A 94 -5.61 -12.22 -47.27
C VAL A 94 -6.85 -13.09 -47.48
N PRO A 95 -6.67 -14.37 -47.88
CA PRO A 95 -7.76 -15.34 -47.96
C PRO A 95 -8.56 -15.42 -46.64
N ARG A 96 -9.87 -15.58 -46.74
CA ARG A 96 -10.79 -15.57 -45.58
C ARG A 96 -10.43 -16.60 -44.50
N SER A 97 -9.84 -17.74 -44.88
CA SER A 97 -9.36 -18.77 -43.95
C SER A 97 -8.20 -18.26 -43.09
N VAL A 98 -7.20 -17.64 -43.71
CA VAL A 98 -6.03 -17.05 -43.05
C VAL A 98 -6.46 -15.90 -42.14
N TRP A 99 -7.35 -15.03 -42.61
CA TRP A 99 -7.89 -13.93 -41.80
C TRP A 99 -8.56 -14.43 -40.51
N ARG A 100 -9.40 -15.47 -40.60
CA ARG A 100 -10.05 -16.08 -39.42
C ARG A 100 -9.03 -16.68 -38.47
N TYR A 101 -8.04 -17.40 -39.00
CA TYR A 101 -6.99 -17.99 -38.19
C TYR A 101 -6.17 -16.93 -37.44
N MET A 102 -5.77 -15.85 -38.12
CA MET A 102 -5.07 -14.72 -37.50
C MET A 102 -5.90 -14.05 -36.42
N GLN A 103 -7.20 -13.83 -36.65
CA GLN A 103 -8.08 -13.29 -35.61
C GLN A 103 -8.21 -14.21 -34.40
N GLN A 104 -8.27 -15.53 -34.62
CA GLN A 104 -8.36 -16.51 -33.56
C GLN A 104 -7.09 -16.55 -32.71
N GLU A 105 -5.90 -16.59 -33.33
CA GLU A 105 -4.63 -16.56 -32.61
C GLU A 105 -4.40 -15.21 -31.91
N TYR A 106 -4.80 -14.10 -32.53
CA TYR A 106 -4.75 -12.79 -31.89
C TYR A 106 -5.64 -12.72 -30.65
N ALA A 107 -6.89 -13.19 -30.76
CA ALA A 107 -7.82 -13.25 -29.62
C ALA A 107 -7.28 -14.18 -28.52
N ARG A 108 -6.71 -15.33 -28.89
CA ARG A 108 -6.06 -16.25 -27.96
C ARG A 108 -4.88 -15.59 -27.25
N ALA A 109 -4.01 -14.91 -27.99
CA ALA A 109 -2.86 -14.19 -27.42
C ALA A 109 -3.32 -13.08 -26.47
N CYS A 110 -4.32 -12.28 -26.84
CA CYS A 110 -4.89 -11.27 -25.95
C CYS A 110 -5.46 -11.89 -24.66
N LEU A 111 -6.16 -13.02 -24.76
CA LEU A 111 -6.73 -13.71 -23.60
C LEU A 111 -5.63 -14.27 -22.68
N VAL A 112 -4.61 -14.92 -23.25
CA VAL A 112 -3.45 -15.41 -22.50
C VAL A 112 -2.72 -14.25 -21.82
N THR A 113 -2.55 -13.12 -22.51
CA THR A 113 -1.88 -11.94 -21.94
C THR A 113 -2.68 -11.33 -20.79
N PHE A 114 -4.01 -11.25 -20.94
CA PHE A 114 -4.91 -10.77 -19.89
C PHE A 114 -4.92 -11.70 -18.68
N GLU A 115 -4.93 -13.02 -18.89
CA GLU A 115 -4.92 -13.98 -17.79
C GLU A 115 -3.54 -14.07 -17.12
N ALA A 116 -2.46 -13.83 -17.87
CA ALA A 116 -1.10 -13.76 -17.35
C ALA A 116 -0.77 -12.43 -16.65
N GLU A 117 -1.66 -11.43 -16.71
CA GLU A 117 -1.47 -10.20 -15.95
C GLU A 117 -1.40 -10.55 -14.46
N PRO A 118 -0.38 -10.09 -13.71
CA PRO A 118 -0.25 -10.39 -12.30
C PRO A 118 -1.42 -9.76 -11.56
N LYS A 119 -2.45 -10.56 -11.31
CA LYS A 119 -3.49 -10.24 -10.34
C LYS A 119 -2.77 -10.13 -9.00
N ALA A 120 -3.08 -9.10 -8.22
CA ALA A 120 -2.57 -8.97 -6.86
C ALA A 120 -3.02 -10.18 -6.04
N ALA A 121 -2.26 -11.26 -6.12
CA ALA A 121 -2.57 -12.53 -5.52
C ALA A 121 -2.28 -12.38 -4.03
N VAL A 122 -3.29 -11.91 -3.29
CA VAL A 122 -3.26 -11.95 -1.84
C VAL A 122 -3.36 -13.43 -1.45
N GLN A 123 -2.24 -13.99 -0.99
CA GLN A 123 -2.24 -15.35 -0.46
C GLN A 123 -3.10 -15.37 0.80
N GLN A 124 -4.20 -16.12 0.78
CA GLN A 124 -5.07 -16.26 1.94
C GLN A 124 -4.29 -16.87 3.11
N GLY A 125 -4.55 -16.38 4.34
CA GLY A 125 -3.83 -16.82 5.54
C GLY A 125 -2.47 -16.15 5.78
N TRP A 126 -2.07 -15.21 4.91
CA TRP A 126 -0.87 -14.40 5.09
C TRP A 126 -1.21 -12.93 5.30
N GLY A 127 -0.37 -12.24 6.05
CA GLY A 127 -0.43 -10.79 6.16
C GLY A 127 -0.15 -10.09 4.84
N LYS A 128 -0.93 -9.03 4.59
CA LYS A 128 -0.81 -8.23 3.38
C LYS A 128 0.47 -7.38 3.45
N PRO A 129 1.14 -7.13 2.31
CA PRO A 129 2.28 -6.22 2.30
C PRO A 129 1.86 -4.82 2.75
N GLY A 130 2.67 -4.20 3.61
CA GLY A 130 2.39 -2.90 4.22
C GLY A 130 1.47 -2.91 5.45
N THR A 131 1.02 -4.08 5.92
CA THR A 131 0.34 -4.21 7.24
C THR A 131 1.35 -4.64 8.31
N PRO A 132 1.08 -4.45 9.62
CA PRO A 132 2.00 -4.89 10.68
C PRO A 132 2.25 -6.40 10.70
N TYR A 133 1.44 -7.17 9.97
CA TYR A 133 1.55 -8.63 9.88
C TYR A 133 2.17 -9.10 8.56
N GLU A 134 2.82 -8.23 7.80
CA GLU A 134 3.49 -8.59 6.55
C GLU A 134 4.43 -9.81 6.73
N GLY A 135 4.25 -10.82 5.88
CA GLY A 135 5.04 -12.06 5.94
C GLY A 135 4.69 -13.01 7.09
N VAL A 136 3.66 -12.71 7.89
CA VAL A 136 3.18 -13.61 8.94
C VAL A 136 2.14 -14.58 8.38
N GLN A 137 2.37 -15.89 8.57
CA GLN A 137 1.37 -16.91 8.31
C GLN A 137 0.49 -17.10 9.55
N TYR A 138 -0.77 -16.68 9.47
CA TYR A 138 -1.69 -16.60 10.59
C TYR A 138 -1.90 -17.95 11.29
N ARG A 139 -2.18 -19.01 10.52
CA ARG A 139 -2.42 -20.37 11.04
C ARG A 139 -1.24 -20.90 11.84
N SER A 140 -0.05 -20.88 11.24
CA SER A 140 1.17 -21.39 11.89
C SER A 140 1.55 -20.56 13.11
N THR A 141 1.36 -19.25 13.05
CA THR A 141 1.70 -18.33 14.15
C THR A 141 0.79 -18.56 15.35
N LEU A 142 -0.54 -18.66 15.16
CA LEU A 142 -1.48 -18.98 16.24
C LEU A 142 -1.25 -20.37 16.84
N LEU A 143 -0.88 -21.37 16.03
CA LEU A 143 -0.57 -22.70 16.57
C LEU A 143 0.74 -22.73 17.37
N ARG A 144 1.68 -21.84 17.05
CA ARG A 144 2.95 -21.73 17.78
C ARG A 144 2.72 -21.22 19.20
N THR A 145 1.82 -20.24 19.38
CA THR A 145 1.56 -19.62 20.70
C THR A 145 1.09 -20.63 21.75
N ILE A 146 0.50 -21.75 21.34
CA ILE A 146 0.08 -22.83 22.26
C ILE A 146 1.25 -23.29 23.13
N ARG A 147 2.43 -23.48 22.52
CA ARG A 147 3.62 -23.95 23.23
C ARG A 147 4.19 -22.87 24.16
N ASP A 148 4.04 -21.62 23.79
CA ASP A 148 4.56 -20.49 24.56
C ASP A 148 3.70 -20.28 25.82
N ILE A 149 2.36 -20.29 25.66
CA ILE A 149 1.42 -20.26 26.80
C ILE A 149 1.59 -21.49 27.69
N ASP A 150 1.77 -22.69 27.12
CA ASP A 150 1.98 -23.91 27.91
C ASP A 150 3.23 -23.84 28.80
N LYS A 151 4.33 -23.28 28.29
CA LYS A 151 5.54 -23.05 29.09
C LYS A 151 5.29 -22.08 30.25
N LEU A 152 4.57 -20.99 30.00
CA LEU A 152 4.22 -20.01 31.03
C LEU A 152 3.28 -20.63 32.08
N ALA A 153 2.29 -21.41 31.65
CA ALA A 153 1.39 -22.12 32.55
C ALA A 153 2.14 -23.10 33.46
N HIS A 154 3.14 -23.83 32.94
CA HIS A 154 4.00 -24.69 33.76
C HIS A 154 4.92 -23.91 34.71
N ALA A 155 5.31 -22.68 34.36
CA ALA A 155 6.08 -21.82 35.24
C ALA A 155 5.26 -21.35 36.45
N VAL A 156 3.98 -21.02 36.25
CA VAL A 156 3.06 -20.62 37.33
C VAL A 156 2.56 -21.84 38.11
N ILE A 157 2.22 -22.94 37.43
CA ILE A 157 1.73 -24.18 38.03
C ILE A 157 2.64 -25.34 37.60
N PRO A 158 3.68 -25.69 38.40
CA PRO A 158 4.61 -26.77 38.04
C PRO A 158 3.98 -28.15 37.84
N ARG A 159 2.78 -28.37 38.42
CA ARG A 159 2.00 -29.61 38.27
C ARG A 159 0.97 -29.55 37.13
N HIS A 160 1.06 -28.56 36.24
CA HIS A 160 0.18 -28.48 35.07
C HIS A 160 0.31 -29.77 34.22
N PRO A 161 -0.81 -30.30 33.67
CA PRO A 161 -0.72 -31.47 32.80
C PRO A 161 0.09 -31.17 31.53
N PRO A 162 0.77 -32.17 30.95
CA PRO A 162 1.52 -31.99 29.71
C PRO A 162 0.59 -31.74 28.52
N LEU A 163 1.04 -30.91 27.58
CA LEU A 163 0.27 -30.53 26.39
C LEU A 163 -0.15 -31.73 25.54
N ARG A 164 -1.46 -31.83 25.28
CA ARG A 164 -2.04 -32.82 24.38
C ARG A 164 -2.47 -32.17 23.06
N PRO A 165 -1.94 -32.61 21.90
CA PRO A 165 -2.20 -31.96 20.61
C PRO A 165 -3.68 -31.87 20.22
N HIS A 166 -4.50 -32.84 20.62
CA HIS A 166 -5.89 -32.95 20.21
C HIS A 166 -6.90 -32.41 21.23
N ASP A 167 -6.45 -32.10 22.45
CA ASP A 167 -7.35 -31.51 23.44
C ASP A 167 -7.67 -30.06 23.07
N ARG A 168 -8.86 -29.61 23.48
CA ARG A 168 -9.25 -28.20 23.41
C ARG A 168 -8.40 -27.38 24.38
N MET A 169 -8.07 -26.15 23.99
CA MET A 169 -7.23 -25.27 24.81
C MET A 169 -7.94 -24.93 26.12
N LEU A 170 -9.26 -24.73 26.06
CA LEU A 170 -10.08 -24.47 27.25
C LEU A 170 -10.01 -25.63 28.27
N HIS A 171 -9.98 -26.88 27.79
CA HIS A 171 -9.89 -28.05 28.68
C HIS A 171 -8.47 -28.23 29.23
N HIS A 172 -7.45 -28.06 28.39
CA HIS A 172 -6.05 -28.17 28.78
C HIS A 172 -5.68 -27.14 29.85
N PHE A 173 -6.09 -25.88 29.65
CA PHE A 173 -5.79 -24.74 30.51
C PHE A 173 -6.85 -24.46 31.58
N ARG A 174 -7.73 -25.42 31.89
CA ARG A 174 -8.80 -25.22 32.90
C ARG A 174 -8.28 -24.80 34.28
N PHE A 175 -7.03 -25.15 34.61
CA PHE A 175 -6.42 -24.87 35.91
C PHE A 175 -5.99 -23.41 36.05
N ILE A 176 -5.68 -22.74 34.95
CA ILE A 176 -5.36 -21.31 34.92
C ILE A 176 -6.60 -20.46 34.62
N LEU A 177 -7.70 -21.07 34.17
CA LEU A 177 -8.95 -20.36 33.87
C LEU A 177 -9.44 -19.42 35.00
N PRO A 178 -9.35 -19.78 36.29
CA PRO A 178 -9.77 -18.89 37.38
C PRO A 178 -8.94 -17.61 37.54
N LEU A 179 -7.75 -17.54 36.94
CA LEU A 179 -6.86 -16.38 37.04
C LEU A 179 -7.30 -15.23 36.13
N PHE A 180 -8.15 -15.51 35.14
CA PHE A 180 -8.57 -14.51 34.17
C PHE A 180 -9.85 -13.81 34.58
N THR A 181 -9.91 -12.50 34.30
CA THR A 181 -11.14 -11.72 34.42
C THR A 181 -12.15 -12.13 33.35
N LYS A 182 -13.43 -11.96 33.68
CA LYS A 182 -14.54 -12.18 32.75
C LYS A 182 -14.98 -10.84 32.18
N ASP A 183 -15.33 -10.84 30.91
CA ASP A 183 -15.97 -9.70 30.26
C ASP A 183 -17.47 -9.61 30.60
N GLU A 184 -18.15 -8.64 29.99
CA GLU A 184 -19.60 -8.40 30.15
C GLU A 184 -20.45 -9.60 29.70
N GLU A 185 -19.92 -10.45 28.81
CA GLU A 185 -20.55 -11.66 28.29
C GLU A 185 -20.23 -12.90 29.15
N GLY A 186 -19.39 -12.74 30.18
CA GLY A 186 -18.93 -13.83 31.05
C GLY A 186 -17.86 -14.71 30.42
N LEU A 187 -17.30 -14.32 29.28
CA LEU A 187 -16.22 -14.99 28.58
C LEU A 187 -14.87 -14.51 29.11
N THR A 188 -13.87 -15.38 28.98
CA THR A 188 -12.48 -15.08 29.37
C THR A 188 -11.61 -15.06 28.12
N PRO A 189 -10.40 -14.47 28.18
CA PRO A 189 -9.43 -14.50 27.08
C PRO A 189 -9.17 -15.93 26.56
N LEU A 190 -9.22 -16.92 27.45
CA LEU A 190 -9.07 -18.34 27.08
C LEU A 190 -10.19 -18.86 26.16
N HIS A 191 -11.41 -18.33 26.26
CA HIS A 191 -12.52 -18.70 25.36
C HIS A 191 -12.27 -18.16 23.95
N TYR A 192 -11.86 -16.89 23.83
CA TYR A 192 -11.49 -16.29 22.55
C TYR A 192 -10.31 -17.03 21.93
N TYR A 193 -9.30 -17.37 22.73
CA TYR A 193 -8.16 -18.15 22.27
C TYR A 193 -8.54 -19.57 21.81
N ASP A 194 -9.36 -20.31 22.57
CA ASP A 194 -9.84 -21.63 22.15
C ASP A 194 -10.59 -21.55 20.83
N SER A 195 -11.48 -20.55 20.67
CA SER A 195 -12.23 -20.37 19.43
C SER A 195 -11.32 -20.13 18.21
N ALA A 196 -10.28 -19.30 18.36
CA ALA A 196 -9.31 -19.02 17.32
C ALA A 196 -8.49 -20.28 16.97
N VAL A 197 -8.05 -21.04 17.97
CA VAL A 197 -7.30 -22.29 17.76
C VAL A 197 -8.15 -23.36 17.10
N GLN A 198 -9.43 -23.52 17.50
CA GLN A 198 -10.35 -24.47 16.87
C GLN A 198 -10.60 -24.11 15.39
N LEU A 199 -10.81 -22.83 15.10
CA LEU A 199 -10.94 -22.34 13.73
C LEU A 199 -9.70 -22.71 12.92
N VAL A 200 -8.50 -22.43 13.43
CA VAL A 200 -7.26 -22.70 12.72
C VAL A 200 -7.01 -24.19 12.49
N ARG A 201 -7.36 -25.05 13.46
CA ARG A 201 -7.16 -26.51 13.40
C ARG A 201 -8.13 -27.22 12.47
N HIS A 202 -9.39 -26.79 12.43
CA HIS A 202 -10.47 -27.56 11.80
C HIS A 202 -11.10 -26.88 10.58
N SER A 203 -10.86 -25.59 10.36
CA SER A 203 -11.40 -24.88 9.20
C SER A 203 -10.71 -25.30 7.91
N SER A 204 -11.51 -25.52 6.86
CA SER A 204 -11.02 -25.73 5.49
C SER A 204 -10.47 -24.45 4.86
N ARG A 205 -10.91 -23.27 5.32
CA ARG A 205 -10.39 -21.96 4.88
C ARG A 205 -9.27 -21.47 5.78
N GLU A 206 -8.35 -20.71 5.21
CA GLU A 206 -7.35 -19.96 5.98
C GLU A 206 -8.03 -18.85 6.81
N PRO A 207 -7.50 -18.54 8.02
CA PRO A 207 -8.04 -17.48 8.86
C PRO A 207 -7.85 -16.11 8.22
N THR A 208 -8.78 -15.22 8.50
CA THR A 208 -8.70 -13.81 8.11
C THR A 208 -7.82 -13.02 9.08
N GLU A 209 -7.37 -11.83 8.66
CA GLU A 209 -6.58 -10.92 9.50
C GLU A 209 -7.35 -10.51 10.77
N ALA A 210 -8.65 -10.26 10.69
CA ALA A 210 -9.47 -9.92 11.85
C ALA A 210 -9.55 -11.08 12.87
N GLU A 211 -9.76 -12.31 12.39
CA GLU A 211 -9.79 -13.51 13.24
C GLU A 211 -8.42 -13.76 13.89
N PHE A 212 -7.33 -13.52 13.14
CA PHE A 212 -5.97 -13.61 13.64
C PHE A 212 -5.70 -12.59 14.76
N ILE A 213 -6.13 -11.34 14.57
CA ILE A 213 -5.96 -10.26 15.56
C ILE A 213 -6.70 -10.61 16.87
N ILE A 214 -7.93 -11.12 16.80
CA ILE A 214 -8.69 -11.53 17.98
C ILE A 214 -7.94 -12.62 18.74
N GLY A 215 -7.43 -13.64 18.03
CA GLY A 215 -6.66 -14.72 18.63
C GLY A 215 -5.35 -14.22 19.26
N MET A 216 -4.64 -13.31 18.61
CA MET A 216 -3.39 -12.75 19.13
C MET A 216 -3.60 -11.84 20.34
N LYS A 217 -4.68 -11.05 20.36
CA LYS A 217 -5.04 -10.23 21.52
C LYS A 217 -5.32 -11.10 22.74
N ALA A 218 -6.06 -12.21 22.55
CA ALA A 218 -6.29 -13.17 23.63
C ALA A 218 -4.99 -13.82 24.14
N VAL A 219 -4.04 -14.11 23.25
CA VAL A 219 -2.70 -14.61 23.63
C VAL A 219 -1.95 -13.59 24.49
N GLU A 220 -1.99 -12.31 24.10
CA GLU A 220 -1.34 -11.21 24.82
C GLU A 220 -1.92 -11.08 26.23
N GLU A 221 -3.25 -11.01 26.36
CA GLU A 221 -3.93 -10.92 27.66
C GLU A 221 -3.62 -12.14 28.56
N ILE A 222 -3.58 -13.36 28.00
CA ILE A 222 -3.21 -14.57 28.74
C ILE A 222 -1.76 -14.48 29.22
N THR A 223 -0.85 -14.05 28.35
CA THR A 223 0.58 -13.94 28.64
C THR A 223 0.83 -12.91 29.74
N GLU A 224 0.23 -11.73 29.62
CA GLU A 224 0.34 -10.66 30.62
C GLU A 224 -0.16 -11.11 32.00
N THR A 225 -1.31 -11.79 32.03
CA THR A 225 -1.87 -12.31 33.29
C THR A 225 -0.93 -13.34 33.94
N LEU A 226 -0.40 -14.30 33.16
CA LEU A 226 0.49 -15.34 33.68
C LEU A 226 1.85 -14.78 34.11
N GLU A 227 2.40 -13.81 33.38
CA GLU A 227 3.63 -13.11 33.75
C GLU A 227 3.44 -12.28 35.02
N GLY A 228 2.29 -11.61 35.16
CA GLY A 228 1.89 -10.92 36.38
C GLY A 228 1.84 -11.85 37.59
N CYS A 229 1.12 -12.98 37.48
CA CYS A 229 1.06 -13.98 38.54
C CYS A 229 2.46 -14.51 38.90
N ARG A 230 3.31 -14.75 37.91
CA ARG A 230 4.67 -15.21 38.15
C ARG A 230 5.50 -14.17 38.91
N ALA A 231 5.41 -12.89 38.53
CA ALA A 231 6.13 -11.81 39.20
C ALA A 231 5.66 -11.64 40.65
N GLU A 232 4.36 -11.76 40.92
CA GLU A 232 3.80 -11.74 42.28
C GLU A 232 4.32 -12.90 43.14
N MET A 233 4.40 -14.11 42.57
CA MET A 233 4.98 -15.27 43.26
C MET A 233 6.46 -15.07 43.60
N GLU A 234 7.25 -14.51 42.67
CA GLU A 234 8.66 -14.21 42.90
C GLU A 234 8.83 -13.14 44.01
N ALA A 235 8.00 -12.10 44.01
CA ALA A 235 8.02 -11.05 45.04
C ALA A 235 7.54 -11.54 46.42
N GLY A 236 6.49 -12.36 46.46
CA GLY A 236 5.97 -12.96 47.70
C GLY A 236 7.01 -13.87 48.36
N SER A 237 7.71 -14.69 47.56
CA SER A 237 8.77 -15.57 48.05
C SER A 237 9.96 -14.79 48.64
N MET A 238 10.31 -13.63 48.09
CA MET A 238 11.36 -12.78 48.67
C MET A 238 10.93 -12.15 50.00
N THR A 239 9.65 -11.78 50.10
CA THR A 239 9.08 -11.13 51.30
C THR A 239 9.01 -12.12 52.46
N GLU A 240 8.46 -13.33 52.24
CA GLU A 240 8.41 -14.41 53.25
C GLU A 240 9.81 -14.86 53.71
N ARG A 241 10.78 -14.90 52.79
CA ARG A 241 12.18 -15.23 53.11
C ARG A 241 12.87 -14.15 53.93
N SER A 242 12.55 -12.88 53.69
CA SER A 242 13.07 -11.78 54.52
C SER A 242 12.45 -11.79 55.91
N GLU A 243 11.13 -11.98 56.01
CA GLU A 243 10.40 -11.98 57.27
C GLU A 243 10.82 -13.16 58.17
N SER A 244 11.01 -14.36 57.61
CA SER A 244 11.54 -15.51 58.35
C SER A 244 12.98 -15.32 58.85
N LEU A 245 13.82 -14.51 58.17
CA LEU A 245 15.17 -14.19 58.65
C LEU A 245 15.19 -13.14 59.78
N PHE A 246 14.14 -12.33 59.91
CA PHE A 246 14.01 -11.31 60.95
C PHE A 246 13.18 -11.75 62.17
N THR A 247 12.47 -12.89 62.08
CA THR A 247 11.59 -13.40 63.15
C THR A 247 12.27 -14.48 64.02
N ASP A 248 13.60 -14.61 63.95
CA ASP A 248 14.37 -15.50 64.83
C ASP A 248 15.27 -14.69 65.80
N PRO A 249 14.71 -13.97 66.80
CA PRO A 249 15.42 -13.69 68.03
C PRO A 249 15.01 -14.72 69.10
N ASP A 250 16.01 -15.42 69.61
CA ASP A 250 16.01 -16.13 70.90
C ASP A 250 15.26 -17.48 70.98
N VAL A 251 15.98 -18.55 70.65
CA VAL A 251 15.92 -19.80 71.41
C VAL A 251 17.26 -20.01 72.12
N LEU A 252 17.35 -19.50 73.35
CA LEU A 252 18.32 -19.90 74.38
C LEU A 252 17.63 -19.88 75.75
#